data_AF-A0A0S3RIQ3-F1
#
_entry.id   AF-A0A0S3RIQ3-F1
#
_cell.length_a   1.000
_cell.length_b   1.000
_cell.length_c   1.000
_cell.angle_alpha   90.00
_cell.angle_beta   90.00
_cell.angle_gamma   90.00
#
_symmetry.space_group_name_H-M   'P 1'
#
loop_
_entity.id
_entity.type
_entity.pdbx_description
1 polymer ?
#
loop_
_entity_poly.entity_id
_entity_poly.type
_entity_poly.pdbx_seq_one_letter_code
_entity_poly.pdbx_strand_id
1 'polypeptide(L)'
;MYKKHQKLLSAASIKVLIELYSSMALHAREVNRESILLKKLQKACSILEISGPPMVHFENESFQNHLNFLQNLHLRNHFEHDEIDLEQELVAVCENVLDIYLNCSGSVSTLHKHDTLLAPHRKLPVSSAKKEEIAARTSLVISALHGLTGLKKDSFRRYIPQFFHLLVDLVRSEHTSGEVQHALSNIFRSAVGQIIMD
;
A
#
# COMPACT_ATOMS: atom_id res chain seq x y z
N MET A 1 19.41 6.20 -12.30
CA MET A 1 19.27 6.90 -13.61
C MET A 1 18.29 8.06 -13.53
N TYR A 2 17.01 7.83 -13.16
CA TYR A 2 16.01 8.88 -13.00
C TYR A 2 16.46 10.08 -12.12
N LYS A 3 16.96 9.81 -10.90
CA LYS A 3 17.43 10.86 -9.96
C LYS A 3 18.49 11.81 -10.53
N LYS A 4 19.24 11.41 -11.57
CA LYS A 4 20.29 12.21 -12.22
C LYS A 4 19.79 13.03 -13.41
N HIS A 5 18.68 12.64 -14.05
CA HIS A 5 18.20 13.24 -15.30
C HIS A 5 16.78 13.78 -15.23
N GLN A 6 16.20 13.92 -14.03
CA GLN A 6 14.81 14.36 -13.83
C GLN A 6 14.48 15.69 -14.52
N LYS A 7 15.41 16.67 -14.53
CA LYS A 7 15.22 17.98 -15.19
C LYS A 7 15.18 17.90 -16.73
N LEU A 8 15.51 16.75 -17.31
CA LEU A 8 15.54 16.53 -18.75
C LEU A 8 14.31 15.74 -19.24
N LEU A 9 13.45 15.29 -18.33
CA LEU A 9 12.25 14.52 -18.68
C LEU A 9 11.07 15.47 -18.85
N SER A 10 10.31 15.28 -19.94
CA SER A 10 9.07 16.01 -20.16
C SER A 10 7.95 15.47 -19.27
N ALA A 11 6.88 16.25 -19.10
CA ALA A 11 5.63 15.81 -18.47
C ALA A 11 5.14 14.48 -19.03
N ALA A 12 5.12 14.34 -20.36
CA ALA A 12 4.71 13.12 -21.05
C ALA A 12 5.60 11.91 -20.67
N SER A 13 6.92 12.08 -20.63
CA SER A 13 7.83 11.01 -20.20
C SER A 13 7.58 10.61 -18.74
N ILE A 14 7.30 11.57 -17.87
CA ILE A 14 7.04 11.27 -16.46
C ILE A 14 5.70 10.56 -16.29
N LYS A 15 4.66 10.99 -17.03
CA LYS A 15 3.38 10.30 -17.06
C LYS A 15 3.52 8.83 -17.46
N VAL A 16 4.26 8.55 -18.54
CA VAL A 16 4.55 7.18 -18.98
C VAL A 16 5.28 6.39 -17.88
N LEU A 17 6.21 7.01 -17.15
CA LEU A 17 6.89 6.34 -16.03
C LEU A 17 5.93 6.04 -14.87
N ILE A 18 5.03 6.98 -14.50
CA ILE A 18 4.01 6.73 -13.46
C ILE A 18 3.12 5.55 -13.87
N GLU A 19 2.60 5.57 -15.10
CA GLU A 19 1.76 4.50 -15.64
C GLU A 19 2.49 3.15 -15.66
N LEU A 20 3.79 3.14 -16.00
CA LEU A 20 4.62 1.94 -15.99
C LEU A 20 4.78 1.38 -14.58
N TYR A 21 5.17 2.21 -13.60
CA TYR A 21 5.34 1.77 -12.21
C TYR A 21 4.02 1.27 -11.62
N SER A 22 2.92 1.96 -11.91
CA SER A 22 1.56 1.57 -11.50
C SER A 22 1.19 0.21 -12.10
N SER A 23 1.34 0.06 -13.41
CA SER A 23 1.03 -1.19 -14.13
C SER A 23 1.86 -2.37 -13.61
N MET A 24 3.16 -2.17 -13.37
CA MET A 24 4.03 -3.21 -12.80
C MET A 24 3.56 -3.64 -11.40
N ALA A 25 3.23 -2.69 -10.53
CA ALA A 25 2.77 -2.99 -9.17
C ALA A 25 1.42 -3.72 -9.17
N LEU A 26 0.45 -3.27 -9.97
CA LEU A 26 -0.85 -3.90 -10.10
C LEU A 26 -0.76 -5.29 -10.75
N HIS A 27 0.12 -5.46 -11.74
CA HIS A 27 0.34 -6.78 -12.35
C HIS A 27 1.01 -7.75 -11.38
N ALA A 28 2.00 -7.30 -10.61
CA ALA A 28 2.61 -8.12 -9.55
C ALA A 28 1.58 -8.57 -8.51
N ARG A 29 0.64 -7.68 -8.15
CA ARG A 29 -0.50 -8.01 -7.28
C ARG A 29 -1.43 -9.06 -7.88
N GLU A 30 -1.79 -8.91 -9.15
CA GLU A 30 -2.66 -9.85 -9.84
C GLU A 30 -2.04 -11.25 -9.86
N VAL A 31 -0.76 -11.35 -10.26
CA VAL A 31 -0.01 -12.61 -10.25
C VAL A 31 0.05 -13.21 -8.84
N ASN A 32 0.23 -12.40 -7.81
CA ASN A 32 0.28 -12.88 -6.42
C ASN A 32 -1.10 -13.29 -5.86
N ARG A 33 -2.20 -12.89 -6.52
CA ARG A 33 -3.57 -13.32 -6.19
C ARG A 33 -4.00 -14.57 -6.94
N GLU A 34 -3.32 -14.92 -8.03
CA GLU A 34 -3.64 -16.05 -8.88
C GLU A 34 -3.28 -17.41 -8.25
N SER A 35 -4.13 -17.87 -7.32
CA SER A 35 -3.88 -19.06 -6.50
C SER A 35 -3.66 -20.35 -7.31
N ILE A 36 -4.29 -20.48 -8.49
CA ILE A 36 -4.11 -21.65 -9.36
C ILE A 36 -2.70 -21.64 -9.97
N LEU A 37 -2.26 -20.49 -10.46
CA LEU A 37 -0.93 -20.30 -11.01
C LEU A 37 0.14 -20.55 -9.95
N LEU A 38 -0.02 -19.97 -8.76
CA LEU A 38 0.91 -20.14 -7.64
C LEU A 38 1.03 -21.59 -7.19
N LYS A 39 -0.08 -22.34 -7.13
CA LYS A 39 -0.05 -23.78 -6.80
C LYS A 39 0.67 -24.61 -7.88
N LYS A 40 0.46 -24.30 -9.16
CA LYS A 40 1.16 -24.96 -10.27
C LYS A 40 2.66 -24.68 -10.21
N LEU A 41 3.03 -23.42 -9.94
CA LEU A 41 4.41 -22.98 -9.81
C LEU A 41 5.10 -23.65 -8.62
N GLN A 42 4.44 -23.66 -7.46
CA GLN A 42 4.94 -24.37 -6.27
C GLN A 42 5.17 -25.85 -6.57
N LYS A 43 4.21 -26.52 -7.24
CA LYS A 43 4.35 -27.93 -7.64
C LYS A 43 5.54 -28.13 -8.58
N ALA A 44 5.72 -27.27 -9.57
CA ALA A 44 6.85 -27.33 -10.50
C ALA A 44 8.19 -27.14 -9.77
N CYS A 45 8.28 -26.15 -8.88
CA CYS A 45 9.46 -25.90 -8.05
C CYS A 45 9.79 -27.09 -7.14
N SER A 46 8.77 -27.71 -6.51
CA SER A 46 8.96 -28.93 -5.71
C SER A 46 9.48 -30.11 -6.53
N ILE A 47 8.99 -30.30 -7.77
CA ILE A 47 9.48 -31.37 -8.67
C ILE A 47 10.93 -31.13 -9.07
N LEU A 48 11.31 -29.87 -9.29
CA LEU A 48 12.65 -29.47 -9.70
C LEU A 48 13.62 -29.29 -8.53
N GLU A 49 13.17 -29.52 -7.29
CA GLU A 49 13.94 -29.29 -6.05
C GLU A 49 14.52 -27.86 -5.94
N ILE A 50 13.81 -26.87 -6.49
CA ILE A 50 14.17 -25.45 -6.40
C ILE A 50 13.24 -24.70 -5.46
N SER A 51 13.71 -23.58 -4.91
CA SER A 51 12.83 -22.67 -4.18
C SER A 51 11.81 -22.02 -5.12
N GLY A 52 10.60 -21.84 -4.63
CA GLY A 52 9.59 -21.02 -5.31
C GLY A 52 10.04 -19.57 -5.40
N PRO A 53 9.63 -18.83 -6.43
CA PRO A 53 9.99 -17.42 -6.52
C PRO A 53 9.28 -16.62 -5.40
N PRO A 54 9.93 -15.57 -4.86
CA PRO A 54 9.44 -14.83 -3.69
C PRO A 54 8.34 -13.83 -4.08
N MET A 55 7.13 -14.32 -4.39
CA MET A 55 6.06 -13.50 -4.99
C MET A 55 5.58 -12.34 -4.13
N VAL A 56 5.45 -12.54 -2.81
CA VAL A 56 5.12 -11.45 -1.86
C VAL A 56 6.20 -10.36 -1.89
N HIS A 57 7.48 -10.75 -1.97
CA HIS A 57 8.57 -9.78 -2.02
C HIS A 57 8.53 -9.00 -3.34
N PHE A 58 8.32 -9.68 -4.46
CA PHE A 58 8.22 -9.04 -5.77
C PHE A 58 7.06 -8.04 -5.85
N GLU A 59 5.88 -8.40 -5.32
CA GLU A 59 4.75 -7.46 -5.19
C GLU A 59 5.14 -6.26 -4.33
N ASN A 60 5.75 -6.50 -3.16
CA ASN A 60 6.12 -5.43 -2.25
C ASN A 60 7.15 -4.47 -2.85
N GLU A 61 8.19 -5.00 -3.51
CA GLU A 61 9.20 -4.19 -4.19
C GLU A 61 8.59 -3.37 -5.33
N SER A 62 7.63 -3.92 -6.07
CA SER A 62 6.95 -3.21 -7.15
C SER A 62 6.16 -2.01 -6.64
N PHE A 63 5.38 -2.18 -5.56
CA PHE A 63 4.70 -1.06 -4.90
C PHE A 63 5.66 -0.08 -4.24
N GLN A 64 6.73 -0.57 -3.60
CA GLN A 64 7.74 0.29 -2.99
C GLN A 64 8.44 1.15 -4.03
N ASN A 65 8.75 0.59 -5.21
CA ASN A 65 9.34 1.32 -6.31
C ASN A 65 8.39 2.41 -6.83
N HIS A 66 7.10 2.11 -6.95
CA HIS A 66 6.08 3.08 -7.34
C HIS A 66 5.96 4.22 -6.30
N LEU A 67 5.80 3.89 -5.02
CA LEU A 67 5.76 4.86 -3.93
C LEU A 67 7.02 5.75 -3.90
N ASN A 68 8.19 5.13 -3.97
CA ASN A 68 9.46 5.85 -4.00
C ASN A 68 9.52 6.80 -5.18
N PHE A 69 9.05 6.38 -6.36
CA PHE A 69 9.05 7.24 -7.55
C PHE A 69 8.19 8.49 -7.34
N LEU A 70 6.94 8.31 -6.88
CA LEU A 70 6.01 9.41 -6.62
C LEU A 70 6.48 10.34 -5.49
N GLN A 71 7.00 9.79 -4.39
CA GLN A 71 7.54 10.59 -3.29
C GLN A 71 8.77 11.40 -3.71
N ASN A 72 9.65 10.83 -4.55
CA ASN A 72 10.80 11.56 -5.09
C ASN A 72 10.38 12.67 -6.07
N LEU A 73 9.28 12.49 -6.80
CA LEU A 73 8.68 13.56 -7.61
C LEU A 73 8.16 14.69 -6.72
N HIS A 74 7.42 14.35 -5.66
CA HIS A 74 6.76 15.30 -4.76
C HIS A 74 7.76 16.13 -3.94
N LEU A 75 8.77 15.51 -3.33
CA LEU A 75 9.76 16.18 -2.48
C LEU A 75 10.60 17.23 -3.21
N ARG A 76 10.75 17.13 -4.53
CA ARG A 76 11.65 17.99 -5.28
C ARG A 76 11.03 19.31 -5.69
N ASN A 77 9.72 19.56 -5.43
CA ASN A 77 9.01 20.81 -5.77
C ASN A 77 9.33 21.33 -7.19
N HIS A 78 9.71 20.42 -8.10
CA HIS A 78 10.17 20.72 -9.46
C HIS A 78 9.21 20.13 -10.49
N PHE A 79 8.09 19.60 -10.02
CA PHE A 79 7.00 19.17 -10.88
C PHE A 79 6.02 20.33 -11.00
N GLU A 80 6.29 21.23 -11.93
CA GLU A 80 5.44 22.38 -12.26
C GLU A 80 4.42 22.04 -13.36
N HIS A 81 4.27 20.75 -13.68
CA HIS A 81 3.33 20.30 -14.69
C HIS A 81 1.98 20.02 -14.04
N ASP A 82 1.09 21.01 -14.10
CA ASP A 82 -0.31 20.93 -13.63
C ASP A 82 -1.14 19.82 -14.32
N GLU A 83 -0.60 19.20 -15.37
CA GLU A 83 -1.25 18.13 -16.14
C GLU A 83 -1.33 16.79 -15.37
N ILE A 84 -0.52 16.59 -14.31
CA ILE A 84 -0.48 15.35 -13.53
C ILE A 84 -0.84 15.64 -12.08
N ASP A 85 -1.96 15.08 -11.61
CA ASP A 85 -2.34 15.12 -10.18
C ASP A 85 -1.50 14.09 -9.40
N LEU A 86 -0.25 14.48 -9.11
CA LEU A 86 0.71 13.63 -8.42
C LEU A 86 0.24 13.23 -7.01
N GLU A 87 -0.53 14.10 -6.34
CA GLU A 87 -1.08 13.80 -5.02
C GLU A 87 -2.15 12.71 -5.11
N GLN A 88 -3.04 12.76 -6.11
CA GLN A 88 -4.02 11.69 -6.34
C GLN A 88 -3.34 10.35 -6.66
N GLU A 89 -2.28 10.35 -7.48
CA GLU A 89 -1.49 9.14 -7.76
C GLU A 89 -0.84 8.57 -6.48
N LEU A 90 -0.27 9.44 -5.64
CA LEU A 90 0.32 9.05 -4.36
C LEU A 90 -0.72 8.46 -3.41
N VAL A 91 -1.87 9.12 -3.28
CA VAL A 91 -2.99 8.64 -2.44
C VAL A 91 -3.48 7.28 -2.95
N ALA A 92 -3.68 7.13 -4.25
CA ALA A 92 -4.15 5.88 -4.83
C ALA A 92 -3.19 4.69 -4.59
N VAL A 93 -1.87 4.89 -4.72
CA VAL A 93 -0.92 3.82 -4.41
C VAL A 93 -0.86 3.50 -2.91
N CYS A 94 -0.96 4.52 -2.05
CA CYS A 94 -1.03 4.32 -0.59
C CYS A 94 -2.27 3.52 -0.20
N GLU A 95 -3.44 3.85 -0.75
CA GLU A 95 -4.68 3.10 -0.53
C GLU A 95 -4.55 1.64 -0.92
N ASN A 96 -3.98 1.37 -2.11
CA ASN A 96 -3.72 0.00 -2.55
C ASN A 96 -2.85 -0.76 -1.56
N VAL A 97 -1.78 -0.14 -1.05
CA VAL A 97 -0.89 -0.76 -0.06
C VAL A 97 -1.60 -1.05 1.26
N LEU A 98 -2.39 -0.09 1.77
CA LEU A 98 -3.14 -0.27 3.02
C LEU A 98 -4.18 -1.39 2.87
N ASP A 99 -4.91 -1.42 1.75
CA ASP A 99 -5.88 -2.48 1.43
C ASP A 99 -5.20 -3.85 1.33
N ILE A 100 -4.06 -3.96 0.64
CA ILE A 100 -3.29 -5.21 0.57
C ILE A 100 -2.96 -5.73 1.97
N TYR A 101 -2.46 -4.86 2.86
CA TYR A 101 -2.10 -5.27 4.22
C TYR A 101 -3.31 -5.67 5.07
N LEU A 102 -4.43 -4.95 4.94
CA LEU A 102 -5.66 -5.27 5.66
C LEU A 102 -6.25 -6.62 5.22
N ASN A 103 -6.19 -6.92 3.93
CA ASN A 103 -6.54 -8.22 3.39
C ASN A 103 -5.65 -9.34 3.97
N CYS A 104 -4.35 -9.08 4.14
CA CYS A 104 -3.43 -10.03 4.78
C CYS A 104 -3.62 -10.16 6.29
N SER A 105 -4.09 -9.13 6.99
CA SER A 105 -4.37 -9.21 8.44
C SER A 105 -5.76 -9.77 8.76
N GLY A 106 -6.61 -10.03 7.76
CA GLY A 106 -7.97 -10.52 7.97
C GLY A 106 -8.91 -9.47 8.58
N SER A 107 -8.52 -8.19 8.52
CA SER A 107 -9.20 -7.07 9.16
C SER A 107 -10.25 -6.40 8.25
N VAL A 108 -10.69 -7.06 7.19
CA VAL A 108 -11.70 -6.49 6.29
C VAL A 108 -13.05 -6.49 7.01
N SER A 109 -13.41 -5.34 7.57
CA SER A 109 -14.80 -5.01 7.85
C SER A 109 -15.50 -4.96 6.50
N THR A 110 -16.29 -5.99 6.19
CA THR A 110 -17.18 -6.00 5.03
C THR A 110 -18.32 -5.01 5.26
N LEU A 111 -18.02 -3.71 5.27
CA LEU A 111 -19.05 -2.67 5.18
C LEU A 111 -19.55 -2.59 3.73
N HIS A 112 -20.11 -3.68 3.21
CA HIS A 112 -21.00 -3.73 2.05
C HIS A 112 -21.79 -5.05 1.93
N LYS A 113 -21.87 -5.88 2.97
CA LYS A 113 -22.84 -6.99 3.00
C LYS A 113 -23.84 -6.80 4.12
N HIS A 114 -25.01 -6.31 3.73
CA HIS A 114 -26.21 -6.32 4.55
C HIS A 114 -26.49 -7.73 5.08
N ASP A 115 -26.87 -7.78 6.36
CA ASP A 115 -27.63 -8.82 7.05
C ASP A 115 -27.09 -10.26 7.03
N THR A 116 -26.22 -10.61 7.99
CA THR A 116 -26.42 -11.85 8.77
C THR A 116 -25.66 -11.82 10.12
N LEU A 117 -26.42 -11.92 11.21
CA LEU A 117 -26.10 -12.41 12.56
C LEU A 117 -24.63 -12.41 13.03
N LEU A 118 -24.36 -11.55 14.02
CA LEU A 118 -23.21 -11.58 14.93
C LEU A 118 -23.08 -12.96 15.61
N ALA A 119 -22.21 -13.82 15.07
CA ALA A 119 -21.65 -14.94 15.81
C ALA A 119 -20.43 -14.46 16.61
N PRO A 120 -20.19 -14.95 17.84
CA PRO A 120 -19.01 -14.56 18.61
C PRO A 120 -17.76 -15.01 17.84
N HIS A 121 -16.99 -14.06 17.32
CA HIS A 121 -15.79 -14.34 16.54
C HIS A 121 -14.76 -15.07 17.41
N ARG A 122 -14.71 -16.40 17.30
CA ARG A 122 -13.61 -17.20 17.85
C ARG A 122 -12.33 -16.75 17.16
N LYS A 123 -11.45 -16.08 17.90
CA LYS A 123 -10.14 -15.61 17.44
C LYS A 123 -9.29 -16.81 17.03
N LEU A 124 -9.29 -17.12 15.74
CA LEU A 124 -8.48 -18.22 15.21
C LEU A 124 -7.04 -17.72 15.11
N PRO A 125 -6.04 -18.46 15.61
CA PRO A 125 -4.64 -18.09 15.44
C PRO A 125 -4.30 -17.93 13.96
N VAL A 126 -3.67 -16.82 13.60
CA VAL A 126 -3.11 -16.62 12.26
C VAL A 126 -2.09 -17.71 11.98
N SER A 127 -2.17 -18.34 10.80
CA SER A 127 -1.19 -19.34 10.36
C SER A 127 0.20 -18.72 10.28
N SER A 128 1.25 -19.53 10.46
CA SER A 128 2.64 -19.07 10.38
C SER A 128 2.94 -18.35 9.07
N ALA A 129 2.48 -18.92 7.94
CA ALA A 129 2.63 -18.33 6.61
C ALA A 129 1.99 -16.93 6.52
N LYS A 130 0.82 -16.72 7.13
CA LYS A 130 0.13 -15.43 7.11
C LYS A 130 0.79 -14.42 8.04
N LYS A 131 1.39 -14.84 9.15
CA LYS A 131 2.24 -13.97 10.00
C LYS A 131 3.50 -13.52 9.25
N GLU A 132 4.13 -14.43 8.52
CA GLU A 132 5.30 -14.14 7.70
C GLU A 132 4.98 -13.14 6.58
N GLU A 133 3.83 -13.32 5.91
CA GLU A 133 3.35 -12.37 4.90
C GLU A 133 3.11 -10.97 5.49
N ILE A 134 2.44 -10.88 6.64
CA ILE A 134 2.21 -9.60 7.34
C ILE A 134 3.55 -8.93 7.70
N ALA A 135 4.51 -9.71 8.21
CA ALA A 135 5.84 -9.20 8.52
C ALA A 135 6.56 -8.66 7.27
N ALA A 136 6.53 -9.42 6.17
CA ALA A 136 7.13 -9.01 4.90
C ALA A 136 6.54 -7.72 4.32
N ARG A 137 5.25 -7.44 4.59
CA ARG A 137 4.52 -6.25 4.11
C ARG A 137 4.64 -5.03 5.03
N THR A 138 5.18 -5.18 6.24
CA THR A 138 5.19 -4.12 7.26
C THR A 138 5.92 -2.86 6.80
N SER A 139 7.11 -2.99 6.21
CA SER A 139 7.89 -1.84 5.72
C SER A 139 7.17 -1.05 4.62
N LEU A 140 6.45 -1.74 3.74
CA LEU A 140 5.71 -1.10 2.65
C LEU A 140 4.54 -0.27 3.18
N VAL A 141 3.80 -0.79 4.16
CA VAL A 141 2.69 -0.06 4.81
C VAL A 141 3.18 1.17 5.53
N ILE A 142 4.30 1.06 6.27
CA ILE A 142 4.90 2.22 6.93
C ILE A 142 5.28 3.28 5.89
N SER A 143 5.82 2.87 4.73
CA SER A 143 6.15 3.78 3.63
C SER A 143 4.91 4.48 3.05
N ALA A 144 3.79 3.76 2.91
CA ALA A 144 2.52 4.35 2.50
C ALA A 144 1.95 5.33 3.53
N LEU A 145 1.93 4.96 4.81
CA LEU A 145 1.52 5.84 5.90
C LEU A 145 2.36 7.12 5.94
N HIS A 146 3.69 6.99 5.80
CA HIS A 146 4.58 8.15 5.70
C HIS A 146 4.28 9.01 4.46
N GLY A 147 3.97 8.39 3.32
CA GLY A 147 3.54 9.09 2.11
C GLY A 147 2.29 9.95 2.35
N LEU A 148 1.28 9.39 3.03
CA LEU A 148 0.06 10.12 3.39
C LEU A 148 0.33 11.26 4.38
N THR A 149 1.17 11.05 5.40
CA THR A 149 1.54 12.13 6.34
C THR A 149 2.41 13.21 5.71
N GLY A 150 3.06 12.92 4.59
CA GLY A 150 3.87 13.88 3.85
C GLY A 150 3.05 14.88 3.02
N LEU A 151 1.74 14.65 2.86
CA LEU A 151 0.84 15.58 2.18
C LEU A 151 0.71 16.89 2.96
N LYS A 152 0.54 18.00 2.23
CA LYS A 152 0.20 19.29 2.83
C LYS A 152 -1.16 19.22 3.53
N LYS A 153 -1.39 20.09 4.51
CA LYS A 153 -2.62 20.11 5.32
C LYS A 153 -3.90 20.15 4.49
N ASP A 154 -3.98 21.05 3.51
CA ASP A 154 -5.16 21.19 2.65
C ASP A 154 -5.36 19.96 1.74
N SER A 155 -4.27 19.44 1.17
CA SER A 155 -4.27 18.22 0.36
C SER A 155 -4.72 17.00 1.17
N PHE A 156 -4.16 16.82 2.37
CA PHE A 156 -4.55 15.74 3.26
C PHE A 156 -6.04 15.85 3.64
N ARG A 157 -6.54 17.06 3.95
CA ARG A 157 -7.96 17.31 4.22
C ARG A 157 -8.85 16.98 3.03
N ARG A 158 -8.39 17.25 1.80
CA ARG A 158 -9.11 16.90 0.57
C ARG A 158 -9.21 15.39 0.37
N TYR A 159 -8.13 14.66 0.64
CA TYR A 159 -8.03 13.22 0.31
C TYR A 159 -8.41 12.27 1.45
N ILE A 160 -8.37 12.71 2.71
CA ILE A 160 -8.66 11.82 3.86
C ILE A 160 -9.99 11.05 3.77
N PRO A 161 -11.11 11.59 3.21
CA PRO A 161 -12.34 10.80 3.10
C PRO A 161 -12.19 9.52 2.27
N GLN A 162 -11.23 9.47 1.34
CA GLN A 162 -10.99 8.31 0.47
C GLN A 162 -10.40 7.13 1.26
N PHE A 163 -9.46 7.37 2.17
CA PHE A 163 -8.72 6.32 2.88
C PHE A 163 -8.97 6.25 4.39
N PHE A 164 -9.80 7.14 4.97
CA PHE A 164 -10.03 7.16 6.42
C PHE A 164 -10.53 5.82 6.97
N HIS A 165 -11.39 5.13 6.21
CA HIS A 165 -11.90 3.82 6.58
C HIS A 165 -10.76 2.78 6.73
N LEU A 166 -9.73 2.83 5.88
CA LEU A 166 -8.55 1.96 5.96
C LEU A 166 -7.72 2.25 7.22
N LEU A 167 -7.62 3.51 7.63
CA LEU A 167 -6.94 3.86 8.89
C LEU A 167 -7.70 3.30 10.10
N VAL A 168 -9.03 3.39 10.08
CA VAL A 168 -9.88 2.81 11.14
C VAL A 168 -9.72 1.29 11.19
N ASP A 169 -9.75 0.63 10.03
CA ASP A 169 -9.55 -0.82 9.95
C ASP A 169 -8.14 -1.23 10.43
N LEU A 170 -7.11 -0.42 10.18
CA LEU A 170 -5.78 -0.64 10.74
C LEU A 170 -5.76 -0.52 12.27
N VAL A 171 -6.46 0.45 12.86
CA VAL A 171 -6.59 0.53 14.33
C VAL A 171 -7.26 -0.73 14.89
N ARG A 172 -8.27 -1.25 14.18
CA ARG A 172 -9.06 -2.41 14.62
C ARG A 172 -8.37 -3.75 14.37
N SER A 173 -7.35 -3.79 13.52
CA SER A 173 -6.66 -5.01 13.14
C SER A 173 -5.87 -5.60 14.31
N GLU A 174 -6.15 -6.86 14.66
CA GLU A 174 -5.46 -7.56 15.75
C GLU A 174 -4.03 -8.00 15.39
N HIS A 175 -3.65 -7.89 14.11
CA HIS A 175 -2.40 -8.45 13.59
C HIS A 175 -1.47 -7.40 12.97
N THR A 176 -1.75 -6.11 13.20
CA THR A 176 -0.81 -5.03 12.89
C THR A 176 0.45 -5.12 13.74
N SER A 177 1.60 -4.84 13.13
CA SER A 177 2.85 -4.71 13.86
C SER A 177 2.87 -3.44 14.73
N GLY A 178 3.69 -3.45 15.78
CA GLY A 178 3.87 -2.26 16.64
C GLY A 178 4.41 -1.04 15.90
N GLU A 179 5.23 -1.25 14.87
CA GLU A 179 5.75 -0.19 14.01
C GLU A 179 4.65 0.46 13.17
N VAL A 180 3.73 -0.35 12.61
CA VAL A 180 2.55 0.16 11.88
C VAL A 180 1.65 0.95 12.83
N GLN A 181 1.42 0.47 14.05
CA GLN A 181 0.65 1.19 15.07
C GLN A 181 1.30 2.53 15.45
N HIS A 182 2.63 2.58 15.55
CA HIS A 182 3.35 3.83 15.80
C HIS A 182 3.20 4.83 14.64
N ALA A 183 3.38 4.37 13.39
CA ALA A 183 3.17 5.21 12.21
C ALA A 183 1.72 5.72 12.12
N LEU A 184 0.75 4.87 12.44
CA LEU A 184 -0.67 5.21 12.48
C LEU A 184 -0.98 6.25 13.55
N SER A 185 -0.43 6.08 14.77
CA SER A 185 -0.54 7.08 15.84
C SER A 185 0.02 8.44 15.41
N ASN A 186 1.10 8.46 14.63
CA ASN A 186 1.66 9.70 14.11
C ASN A 186 0.68 10.38 13.15
N ILE A 187 0.04 9.65 12.22
CA ILE A 187 -0.99 10.21 11.32
C ILE A 187 -2.11 10.88 12.11
N PHE A 188 -2.67 10.17 13.10
CA PHE A 188 -3.79 10.70 13.88
C PHE A 188 -3.40 11.95 14.66
N ARG A 189 -2.17 12.03 15.17
CA ARG A 189 -1.69 13.18 15.93
C ARG A 189 -1.32 14.38 15.05
N SER A 190 -0.59 14.15 13.96
CA SER A 190 0.02 15.22 13.15
C SER A 190 -0.90 15.73 12.04
N ALA A 191 -1.81 14.89 11.53
CA ALA A 191 -2.63 15.22 10.38
C ALA A 191 -4.12 15.28 10.74
N VAL A 192 -4.70 14.18 11.24
CA VAL A 192 -6.14 14.13 11.57
C VAL A 192 -6.50 15.07 12.72
N GLY A 193 -5.72 15.05 13.80
CA GLY A 193 -5.94 15.91 14.96
C GLY A 193 -5.88 17.40 14.60
N GLN A 194 -5.01 17.78 13.66
CA GLN A 194 -4.93 19.17 13.19
C GLN A 194 -6.17 19.61 12.41
N ILE A 195 -6.83 18.71 11.67
CA ILE A 195 -8.08 19.02 10.95
C ILE A 195 -9.25 19.21 11.92
N ILE A 196 -9.30 18.42 13.00
CA ILE A 196 -10.41 18.46 13.96
C ILE A 196 -10.31 19.68 14.89
N MET A 197 -9.10 20.15 15.17
CA MET A 197 -8.86 21.29 16.06
C MET A 197 -8.97 22.66 15.34
N ASP A 198 -9.10 22.69 14.02
CA ASP A 198 -9.39 23.90 13.23
C ASP A 198 -10.90 24.19 13.20
#